data_AF-A0A9Q1F9D1-F1
#
_entry.id   AF-A0A9Q1F9D1-F1
#
_cell.length_a   1.000
_cell.length_b   1.000
_cell.length_c   1.000
_cell.angle_alpha   90.00
_cell.angle_beta   90.00
_cell.angle_gamma   90.00
#
_symmetry.space_group_name_H-M   'P 1'
#
loop_
_entity.id
_entity.type
_entity.pdbx_description
1 polymer ?
#
loop_
_entity_poly.entity_id
_entity_poly.type
_entity_poly.pdbx_seq_one_letter_code
_entity_poly.pdbx_strand_id
1 'polypeptide(L)'
;MPRNAERGTVKWIRQGQMLYVKWMDTREVKMCSTFHMAFQGDTTVRNVRNTEGTWTSCCVPIPVSVREYNKFMGGVDLSDALLKYYSIRRKKMKWYKALLFHFIDVAVVNGFLLHKELAAQKQRRPLTHKRFRELLVEQLVDFHPGRASAAASAPVSSPGLLLVVVLWVQLVDLVASQSLSVTLAQWITPARRQQAGGDVFIALLMVSII
;
A
#
# COMPACT_ATOMS: atom_id res chain seq x y z
N MET A 1 28.69 0.88 13.25
CA MET A 1 29.33 0.05 12.20
C MET A 1 30.26 0.96 11.42
N PRO A 2 31.49 0.50 11.11
CA PRO A 2 32.39 1.23 10.22
C PRO A 2 31.79 1.33 8.81
N ARG A 3 32.14 2.37 8.04
CA ARG A 3 31.64 2.58 6.66
C ARG A 3 32.04 1.45 5.70
N ASN A 4 33.15 0.76 5.97
CA ASN A 4 33.68 -0.32 5.15
C ASN A 4 33.37 -1.71 5.73
N ALA A 5 32.24 -1.86 6.43
CA ALA A 5 31.82 -3.17 6.94
C ALA A 5 31.49 -4.13 5.78
N GLU A 6 31.82 -5.40 5.93
CA GLU A 6 31.57 -6.42 4.92
C GLU A 6 30.07 -6.58 4.64
N ARG A 7 29.74 -6.92 3.39
CA ARG A 7 28.37 -7.15 2.96
C ARG A 7 27.77 -8.32 3.75
N GLY A 8 26.60 -8.11 4.33
CA GLY A 8 25.96 -9.07 5.22
C GLY A 8 26.21 -8.82 6.71
N THR A 9 27.07 -7.87 7.08
CA THR A 9 27.23 -7.55 8.50
C THR A 9 25.90 -7.05 9.07
N VAL A 10 25.46 -7.66 10.17
CA VAL A 10 24.26 -7.27 10.93
C VAL A 10 24.67 -6.82 12.32
N LYS A 11 24.11 -5.71 12.81
CA LYS A 11 24.11 -5.34 14.22
C LYS A 11 22.69 -5.02 14.62
N TRP A 12 22.32 -5.42 15.82
CA TRP A 12 20.99 -5.16 16.33
C TRP A 12 21.06 -4.74 17.79
N ILE A 13 20.09 -3.96 18.22
CA ILE A 13 19.86 -3.56 19.61
C ILE A 13 18.38 -3.76 19.88
N ARG A 14 18.05 -4.34 21.04
CA ARG A 14 16.67 -4.53 21.46
C ARG A 14 16.40 -3.77 22.74
N GLN A 15 15.36 -2.95 22.74
CA GLN A 15 14.86 -2.25 23.92
C GLN A 15 13.40 -2.65 24.14
N GLY A 16 13.18 -3.56 25.09
CA GLY A 16 11.86 -4.16 25.33
C GLY A 16 11.31 -4.90 24.11
N GLN A 17 10.17 -4.44 23.60
CA GLN A 17 9.56 -4.98 22.37
C GLN A 17 10.15 -4.41 21.08
N MET A 18 10.88 -3.29 21.15
CA MET A 18 11.44 -2.64 19.97
C MET A 18 12.80 -3.24 19.60
N LEU A 19 12.95 -3.67 18.35
CA LEU A 19 14.17 -4.17 17.75
C LEU A 19 14.65 -3.18 16.69
N TYR A 20 15.88 -2.68 16.87
CA TYR A 20 16.59 -1.91 15.88
C TYR A 20 17.62 -2.80 15.20
N VAL A 21 17.56 -2.88 13.87
CA VAL A 21 18.49 -3.64 13.05
C VAL A 21 19.22 -2.71 12.11
N LYS A 22 20.54 -2.81 12.09
CA LYS A 22 21.41 -2.19 11.10
C LYS A 22 22.08 -3.28 10.28
N TRP A 23 21.82 -3.29 8.98
CA TRP A 23 22.34 -4.27 8.03
C TRP A 23 23.13 -3.58 6.93
N MET A 24 24.26 -4.18 6.55
CA MET A 24 25.12 -3.68 5.49
C MET A 24 24.91 -4.49 4.22
N ASP A 25 24.34 -3.85 3.20
CA ASP A 25 24.29 -4.40 1.83
C ASP A 25 25.25 -3.63 0.91
N THR A 26 24.84 -3.22 -0.29
CA THR A 26 25.56 -2.21 -1.08
C THR A 26 25.58 -0.85 -0.35
N ARG A 27 24.55 -0.57 0.46
CA ARG A 27 24.45 0.59 1.34
C ARG A 27 23.96 0.14 2.72
N GLU A 28 24.15 1.01 3.72
CA GLU A 28 23.60 0.75 5.05
C GLU A 28 22.05 0.81 5.02
N VAL A 29 21.41 -0.22 5.56
CA VAL A 29 19.96 -0.29 5.76
C VAL A 29 19.68 -0.32 7.26
N LYS A 30 18.76 0.53 7.70
CA LYS A 30 18.33 0.62 9.09
C LYS A 30 16.85 0.27 9.15
N MET A 31 16.50 -0.71 9.97
CA MET A 31 15.14 -1.15 10.19
C MET A 31 14.79 -1.05 11.67
N CYS A 32 13.52 -0.78 11.94
CA CYS A 32 12.94 -0.82 13.27
C CYS A 32 11.70 -1.71 13.21
N SER A 33 11.53 -2.62 14.18
CA SER A 33 10.34 -3.47 14.26
C SER A 33 10.01 -3.81 15.70
N THR A 34 8.73 -4.00 15.98
CA THR A 34 8.19 -4.39 17.29
C THR A 34 7.95 -5.89 17.45
N PHE A 35 8.04 -6.67 16.37
CA PHE A 35 7.56 -8.05 16.34
C PHE A 35 8.60 -9.08 15.88
N HIS A 36 9.59 -8.69 15.07
CA HIS A 36 10.57 -9.65 14.57
C HIS A 36 11.60 -10.05 15.64
N MET A 37 12.12 -11.27 15.52
CA MET A 37 13.31 -11.70 16.25
C MET A 37 14.58 -11.10 15.65
N ALA A 38 15.62 -10.93 16.48
CA ALA A 38 16.87 -10.27 16.10
C ALA A 38 17.66 -11.02 15.02
N PHE A 39 17.59 -12.34 14.99
CA PHE A 39 18.25 -13.17 13.99
C PHE A 39 17.53 -14.51 13.85
N GLN A 40 17.39 -15.02 12.62
CA GLN A 40 16.73 -16.29 12.35
C GLN A 40 17.50 -17.16 11.32
N GLY A 41 18.79 -16.90 11.11
CA GLY A 41 19.63 -17.73 10.23
C GLY A 41 19.33 -17.61 8.73
N ASP A 42 18.45 -16.69 8.36
CA ASP A 42 18.02 -16.53 6.98
C ASP A 42 19.09 -15.92 6.09
N THR A 43 19.23 -16.49 4.90
CA THR A 43 20.24 -16.12 3.91
C THR A 43 19.57 -15.79 2.59
N THR A 44 20.03 -14.73 1.92
CA THR A 44 19.63 -14.38 0.55
C THR A 44 20.84 -14.51 -0.37
N VAL A 45 20.63 -15.04 -1.57
CA VAL A 45 21.66 -15.03 -2.62
C VAL A 45 21.73 -13.64 -3.21
N ARG A 46 22.94 -13.07 -3.30
CA ARG A 46 23.20 -11.79 -3.94
C ARG A 46 24.38 -11.94 -4.89
N ASN A 47 24.23 -11.38 -6.08
CA ASN A 47 25.35 -11.28 -7.01
C ASN A 47 26.25 -10.14 -6.56
N VAL A 48 27.51 -10.46 -6.31
CA VAL A 48 28.58 -9.54 -5.95
C VAL A 48 29.54 -9.51 -7.13
N ARG A 49 30.02 -8.33 -7.50
CA ARG A 49 31.07 -8.21 -8.49
C ARG A 49 32.41 -8.40 -7.78
N ASN A 50 33.16 -9.42 -8.18
CA ASN A 50 34.48 -9.67 -7.66
C ASN A 50 35.46 -8.58 -8.14
N THR A 51 36.61 -8.46 -7.48
CA THR A 51 37.70 -7.53 -7.84
C THR A 51 38.19 -7.73 -9.28
N GLU A 52 38.02 -8.94 -9.83
CA GLU A 52 38.35 -9.33 -11.20
C GLU A 52 37.26 -8.96 -12.23
N GLY A 53 36.18 -8.30 -11.80
CA GLY A 53 35.08 -7.87 -12.66
C GLY A 53 34.01 -8.93 -12.94
N THR A 54 34.24 -10.18 -12.55
CA THR A 54 33.31 -11.32 -12.67
C THR A 54 32.19 -11.24 -11.63
N TRP A 55 30.96 -11.60 -12.02
CA TRP A 55 29.83 -11.71 -11.10
C TRP A 55 29.84 -13.06 -10.38
N THR A 56 29.98 -13.04 -9.06
CA THR A 56 29.88 -14.23 -8.20
C THR A 56 28.65 -14.16 -7.32
N SER A 57 27.93 -15.27 -7.20
CA SER A 57 26.77 -15.39 -6.32
C SER A 57 27.24 -15.68 -4.90
N CYS A 58 26.99 -14.75 -3.98
CA CYS A 58 27.34 -14.91 -2.57
C CYS A 58 26.07 -15.07 -1.71
N CYS A 59 26.11 -16.00 -0.77
CA CYS A 59 25.11 -16.17 0.27
C CYS A 59 25.32 -15.10 1.35
N VAL A 60 24.40 -14.14 1.44
CA VAL A 60 24.48 -13.02 2.39
C VAL A 60 23.41 -13.21 3.47
N PRO A 61 23.77 -13.19 4.77
CA PRO A 61 22.78 -13.25 5.83
C PRO A 61 21.90 -12.00 5.78
N ILE A 62 20.58 -12.19 5.78
CA ILE A 62 19.59 -11.12 5.72
C ILE A 62 18.75 -11.14 7.00
N PRO A 63 18.56 -10.00 7.67
CA PRO A 63 17.64 -9.95 8.80
C PRO A 63 16.21 -10.23 8.34
N VAL A 64 15.47 -11.00 9.14
CA VAL A 64 14.06 -11.33 8.92
C VAL A 64 13.23 -10.09 8.63
N SER A 65 13.50 -9.01 9.36
CA SER A 65 12.83 -7.72 9.21
C SER A 65 12.96 -7.13 7.81
N VAL A 66 14.14 -7.25 7.19
CA VAL A 66 14.38 -6.73 5.84
C VAL A 66 13.69 -7.61 4.80
N ARG A 67 13.71 -8.93 4.99
CA ARG A 67 13.04 -9.87 4.07
C ARG A 67 11.54 -9.68 4.08
N GLU A 68 10.92 -9.66 5.26
CA GLU A 68 9.48 -9.47 5.38
C GLU A 68 9.05 -8.09 4.88
N TYR A 69 9.81 -7.04 5.21
CA TYR A 69 9.59 -5.73 4.61
C TYR A 69 9.57 -5.79 3.09
N ASN A 70 10.60 -6.37 2.45
CA ASN A 70 10.63 -6.48 0.99
C ASN A 70 9.48 -7.34 0.42
N LYS A 71 9.01 -8.35 1.16
CA LYS A 71 7.87 -9.18 0.75
C LYS A 71 6.57 -8.39 0.74
N PHE A 72 6.35 -7.53 1.74
CA PHE A 72 5.06 -6.84 1.94
C PHE A 72 5.02 -5.42 1.35
N MET A 73 6.17 -4.76 1.20
CA MET A 73 6.24 -3.37 0.70
C MET A 73 5.75 -3.19 -0.74
N GLY A 74 5.83 -4.23 -1.57
CA GLY A 74 5.40 -4.16 -2.97
C GLY A 74 3.90 -3.99 -3.19
N GLY A 75 3.07 -4.09 -2.13
CA GLY A 75 1.61 -3.92 -2.24
C GLY A 75 1.22 -2.52 -2.71
N VAL A 76 1.82 -1.48 -2.09
CA VAL A 76 1.54 -0.07 -2.39
C VAL A 76 2.05 0.32 -3.78
N ASP A 77 3.26 -0.11 -4.14
CA ASP A 77 3.83 0.20 -5.46
C ASP A 77 3.01 -0.43 -6.60
N LEU A 78 2.42 -1.60 -6.35
CA LEU A 78 1.57 -2.27 -7.32
C LEU A 78 0.22 -1.54 -7.51
N SER A 79 -0.41 -1.07 -6.43
CA SER A 79 -1.64 -0.26 -6.54
C SER A 79 -1.35 1.08 -7.23
N ASP A 80 -0.25 1.73 -6.90
CA ASP A 80 0.17 2.99 -7.52
C ASP A 80 0.48 2.81 -9.01
N ALA A 81 1.13 1.71 -9.37
CA ALA A 81 1.36 1.36 -10.77
C ALA A 81 0.02 1.20 -11.51
N LEU A 82 -0.92 0.41 -10.96
CA LEU A 82 -2.24 0.19 -11.56
C LEU A 82 -3.05 1.49 -11.70
N LEU A 83 -2.94 2.38 -10.73
CA LEU A 83 -3.56 3.70 -10.76
C LEU A 83 -2.95 4.58 -11.86
N LYS A 84 -1.63 4.58 -12.00
CA LYS A 84 -0.90 5.37 -12.99
C LYS A 84 -1.16 4.91 -14.43
N TYR A 85 -1.28 3.60 -14.67
CA TYR A 85 -1.49 3.05 -16.02
C TYR A 85 -2.76 3.56 -16.71
N TYR A 86 -3.80 3.86 -15.94
CA TYR A 86 -5.10 4.28 -16.48
C TYR A 86 -5.63 5.57 -15.84
N SER A 87 -4.74 6.39 -15.26
CA SER A 87 -5.11 7.61 -14.56
C SER A 87 -5.85 8.58 -15.49
N ILE A 88 -7.03 9.04 -15.08
CA ILE A 88 -7.88 9.98 -15.83
C ILE A 88 -7.39 11.43 -15.72
N ARG A 89 -6.37 11.69 -14.88
CA ARG A 89 -5.85 13.03 -14.57
C ARG A 89 -5.35 13.79 -15.82
N ARG A 90 -6.07 14.86 -16.20
CA ARG A 90 -5.70 15.77 -17.30
C ARG A 90 -4.91 16.98 -16.76
N LYS A 91 -3.92 17.48 -17.53
CA LYS A 91 -2.99 18.58 -17.13
C LYS A 91 -3.65 19.90 -16.71
N LYS A 92 -4.92 20.15 -17.08
CA LYS A 92 -5.64 21.41 -16.82
C LYS A 92 -6.96 21.21 -16.04
N MET A 93 -6.97 20.42 -14.97
CA MET A 93 -8.15 20.25 -14.13
C MET A 93 -8.08 21.10 -12.86
N LYS A 94 -9.21 21.68 -12.46
CA LYS A 94 -9.36 22.32 -11.14
C LYS A 94 -9.14 21.27 -10.05
N TRP A 95 -8.49 21.64 -8.94
CA TRP A 95 -8.00 20.72 -7.89
C TRP A 95 -9.08 19.76 -7.37
N TYR A 96 -10.31 20.24 -7.18
CA TYR A 96 -11.42 19.41 -6.68
C TYR A 96 -11.85 18.32 -7.67
N LYS A 97 -11.76 18.59 -8.98
CA LYS A 97 -12.02 17.57 -10.02
C LYS A 97 -10.92 16.52 -10.05
N ALA A 98 -9.67 16.94 -9.89
CA ALA A 98 -8.55 16.01 -9.81
C ALA A 98 -8.68 15.07 -8.60
N LEU A 99 -9.13 15.60 -7.46
CA LEU A 99 -9.43 14.81 -6.27
C LEU A 99 -10.59 13.82 -6.51
N LEU A 100 -11.69 14.26 -7.12
CA LEU A 100 -12.82 13.38 -7.44
C LEU A 100 -12.41 12.22 -8.36
N PHE A 101 -11.67 12.50 -9.44
CA PHE A 101 -11.21 11.45 -10.35
C PHE A 101 -10.23 10.49 -9.69
N HIS A 102 -9.40 10.98 -8.75
CA HIS A 102 -8.53 10.12 -7.97
C HIS A 102 -9.33 9.11 -7.13
N PHE A 103 -10.40 9.55 -6.44
CA PHE A 103 -11.27 8.63 -5.70
C PHE A 103 -11.94 7.58 -6.61
N ILE A 104 -12.38 7.99 -7.80
CA ILE A 104 -12.96 7.05 -8.79
C ILE A 104 -11.90 6.03 -9.23
N ASP A 105 -10.69 6.48 -9.56
CA ASP A 105 -9.60 5.61 -10.00
C ASP A 105 -9.21 4.60 -8.89
N VAL A 106 -9.16 5.03 -7.62
CA VAL A 106 -8.93 4.16 -6.45
C VAL A 106 -10.07 3.15 -6.27
N ALA A 107 -11.33 3.59 -6.36
CA ALA A 107 -12.49 2.71 -6.25
C ALA A 107 -12.49 1.62 -7.33
N VAL A 108 -12.12 1.95 -8.57
CA VAL A 108 -12.01 0.99 -9.68
C VAL A 108 -10.90 -0.03 -9.42
N VAL A 109 -9.72 0.41 -8.94
CA VAL A 109 -8.61 -0.50 -8.60
C VAL A 109 -8.98 -1.42 -7.43
N ASN A 110 -9.65 -0.90 -6.40
CA ASN A 110 -10.13 -1.71 -5.28
C ASN A 110 -11.18 -2.73 -5.72
N GLY A 111 -12.14 -2.33 -6.56
CA GLY A 111 -13.12 -3.25 -7.15
C GLY A 111 -12.47 -4.35 -7.99
N PHE A 112 -11.42 -4.02 -8.73
CA PHE A 112 -10.64 -4.99 -9.50
C PHE A 112 -9.90 -5.99 -8.58
N LEU A 113 -9.30 -5.52 -7.48
CA LEU A 113 -8.63 -6.39 -6.52
C LEU A 113 -9.60 -7.37 -5.87
N LEU A 114 -10.79 -6.88 -5.46
CA LEU A 114 -11.87 -7.73 -4.96
C LEU A 114 -12.33 -8.76 -5.99
N HIS A 115 -12.46 -8.37 -7.27
CA HIS A 115 -12.81 -9.30 -8.34
C HIS A 115 -11.76 -10.42 -8.48
N LYS A 116 -10.46 -10.10 -8.37
CA LYS A 116 -9.39 -11.10 -8.43
C LYS A 116 -9.49 -12.10 -7.27
N GLU A 117 -9.74 -11.61 -6.05
CA GLU A 117 -9.91 -12.48 -4.87
C GLU A 117 -11.14 -13.39 -5.02
N LEU A 118 -12.28 -12.83 -5.45
CA LEU A 118 -13.50 -13.61 -5.69
C LEU A 118 -13.33 -14.64 -6.82
N ALA A 119 -12.59 -14.30 -7.87
CA ALA A 119 -12.27 -15.22 -8.95
C ALA A 119 -11.36 -16.35 -8.46
N ALA A 120 -10.36 -16.04 -7.63
CA ALA A 120 -9.48 -17.03 -7.01
C ALA A 120 -10.27 -18.01 -6.12
N GLN A 121 -11.15 -17.50 -5.26
CA GLN A 121 -12.03 -18.33 -4.42
C GLN A 121 -12.94 -19.25 -5.25
N LYS A 122 -13.45 -18.75 -6.38
CA LYS A 122 -14.31 -19.50 -7.30
C LYS A 122 -13.53 -20.37 -8.31
N GLN A 123 -12.20 -20.46 -8.17
CA GLN A 123 -11.29 -21.14 -9.10
C GLN A 123 -11.48 -20.75 -10.58
N ARG A 124 -11.83 -19.48 -10.83
CA ARG A 124 -11.98 -18.92 -12.18
C ARG A 124 -10.76 -18.09 -12.54
N ARG A 125 -10.45 -18.03 -13.83
CA ARG A 125 -9.41 -17.13 -14.33
C ARG A 125 -9.87 -15.68 -14.10
N PRO A 126 -9.11 -14.86 -13.37
CA PRO A 126 -9.47 -13.46 -13.15
C PRO A 126 -9.39 -12.70 -14.47
N LEU A 127 -10.25 -11.69 -14.62
CA LEU A 127 -10.21 -10.80 -15.78
C LEU A 127 -8.94 -9.95 -15.78
N THR A 128 -8.48 -9.55 -16.97
CA THR A 128 -7.44 -8.53 -17.12
C THR A 128 -7.97 -7.17 -16.67
N HIS A 129 -7.13 -6.31 -16.10
CA HIS A 129 -7.52 -4.97 -15.62
C HIS A 129 -8.24 -4.14 -16.71
N LYS A 130 -7.76 -4.20 -17.96
CA LYS A 130 -8.42 -3.58 -19.11
C LYS A 130 -9.84 -4.08 -19.31
N ARG A 131 -10.03 -5.41 -19.35
CA ARG A 131 -11.34 -6.03 -19.61
C ARG A 131 -12.32 -5.75 -18.47
N PHE A 132 -11.83 -5.74 -17.24
CA PHE A 132 -12.63 -5.34 -16.08
C PHE A 132 -13.16 -3.91 -16.22
N ARG A 133 -12.31 -2.96 -16.65
CA ARG A 133 -12.72 -1.57 -16.88
C ARG A 133 -13.70 -1.44 -18.05
N GLU A 134 -13.49 -2.15 -19.16
CA GLU A 134 -14.43 -2.17 -20.29
C GLU A 134 -15.84 -2.59 -19.84
N LEU A 135 -15.95 -3.71 -19.11
CA LEU A 135 -17.22 -4.20 -18.59
C LEU A 135 -17.85 -3.23 -17.58
N LEU A 136 -17.03 -2.61 -16.74
CA LEU A 136 -17.50 -1.62 -15.76
C LEU A 136 -18.09 -0.39 -16.47
N VAL A 137 -17.48 0.07 -17.57
CA VAL A 137 -18.04 1.17 -18.38
C VAL A 137 -19.34 0.74 -19.06
N GLU A 138 -19.38 -0.44 -19.67
CA GLU A 138 -20.60 -0.98 -20.30
C GLU A 138 -21.77 -1.00 -19.29
N GLN A 139 -21.55 -1.57 -18.10
CA GLN A 139 -22.56 -1.62 -17.04
C GLN A 139 -23.01 -0.24 -16.53
N LEU A 140 -22.09 0.71 -16.42
CA LEU A 140 -22.42 2.07 -15.97
C LEU A 140 -23.22 2.84 -17.04
N VAL A 141 -22.97 2.59 -18.32
CA VAL A 141 -23.73 3.18 -19.42
C VAL A 141 -25.15 2.59 -19.47
N ASP A 142 -25.27 1.27 -19.30
CA ASP A 142 -26.57 0.58 -19.29
C ASP A 142 -27.43 0.97 -18.07
N PHE A 143 -26.79 1.33 -16.95
CA PHE A 143 -27.48 1.79 -15.74
C PHE A 143 -28.03 3.22 -15.86
N HIS A 144 -27.69 3.99 -16.90
CA HIS A 144 -28.21 5.36 -17.07
C HIS A 144 -29.70 5.33 -17.48
N PRO A 145 -30.63 5.82 -16.63
CA PRO A 145 -32.08 5.67 -16.85
C PRO A 145 -32.66 6.60 -17.93
N GLY A 146 -31.83 7.18 -18.81
CA GLY A 146 -32.28 7.95 -19.97
C GLY A 146 -32.78 7.12 -21.15
N ARG A 147 -32.64 5.78 -21.08
CA ARG A 147 -33.11 4.85 -22.14
C ARG A 147 -33.98 3.70 -21.63
N ALA A 148 -34.11 3.50 -20.32
CA ALA A 148 -34.96 2.48 -19.74
C ALA A 148 -36.38 3.03 -19.49
N SER A 149 -37.14 3.23 -20.56
CA SER A 149 -38.59 3.04 -20.43
C SER A 149 -38.84 1.53 -20.30
N ALA A 150 -39.46 1.15 -19.18
CA ALA A 150 -40.21 -0.09 -19.00
C ALA A 150 -39.47 -1.40 -19.33
N ALA A 151 -38.78 -2.01 -18.36
CA ALA A 151 -39.03 -3.41 -17.98
C ALA A 151 -38.01 -3.92 -16.95
N ALA A 152 -38.54 -4.76 -16.07
CA ALA A 152 -37.85 -5.79 -15.29
C ALA A 152 -37.14 -5.35 -13.99
N SER A 153 -37.96 -5.36 -12.94
CA SER A 153 -37.60 -5.66 -11.55
C SER A 153 -36.73 -6.91 -11.40
N ALA A 154 -35.65 -6.81 -10.62
CA ALA A 154 -35.15 -7.91 -9.79
C ALA A 154 -34.46 -7.34 -8.54
N PRO A 155 -34.74 -7.87 -7.32
CA PRO A 155 -34.11 -7.40 -6.10
C PRO A 155 -32.79 -8.14 -5.86
N VAL A 156 -31.67 -7.41 -5.80
CA VAL A 156 -30.41 -7.96 -5.28
C VAL A 156 -30.40 -7.79 -3.77
N SER A 157 -30.99 -8.75 -3.06
CA SER A 157 -30.84 -8.89 -1.60
C SER A 157 -29.66 -9.81 -1.30
N SER A 158 -28.51 -9.24 -0.95
CA SER A 158 -27.45 -9.95 -0.24
C SER A 158 -26.78 -8.98 0.75
N PRO A 159 -27.37 -8.81 1.96
CA PRO A 159 -26.93 -7.84 2.96
C PRO A 159 -25.50 -8.09 3.50
N GLY A 160 -24.88 -9.23 3.20
CA GLY A 160 -23.53 -9.56 3.68
C GLY A 160 -22.40 -8.73 3.03
N LEU A 161 -22.51 -8.37 1.75
CA LEU A 161 -21.46 -7.59 1.07
C LEU A 161 -21.47 -6.12 1.48
N LEU A 162 -22.67 -5.55 1.69
CA LEU A 162 -22.81 -4.20 2.25
C LEU A 162 -22.26 -4.16 3.67
N LEU A 163 -22.51 -5.19 4.49
CA LEU A 163 -21.96 -5.25 5.84
C LEU A 163 -20.42 -5.31 5.82
N VAL A 164 -19.82 -6.12 4.94
CA VAL A 164 -18.35 -6.23 4.85
C VAL A 164 -17.73 -4.93 4.35
N VAL A 165 -18.32 -4.26 3.35
CA VAL A 165 -17.81 -2.98 2.84
C VAL A 165 -18.00 -1.86 3.86
N VAL A 166 -19.16 -1.80 4.53
CA VAL A 166 -19.42 -0.83 5.60
C VAL A 166 -18.50 -1.09 6.79
N LEU A 167 -18.26 -2.35 7.17
CA LEU A 167 -17.32 -2.72 8.23
C LEU A 167 -15.87 -2.43 7.84
N TRP A 168 -15.48 -2.60 6.57
CA TRP A 168 -14.13 -2.26 6.10
C TRP A 168 -13.94 -0.74 6.06
N VAL A 169 -14.92 0.01 5.56
CA VAL A 169 -14.90 1.47 5.57
C VAL A 169 -14.91 1.99 7.00
N GLN A 170 -15.75 1.45 7.88
CA GLN A 170 -15.75 1.79 9.31
C GLN A 170 -14.47 1.37 10.01
N LEU A 171 -13.81 0.27 9.62
CA LEU A 171 -12.53 -0.14 10.19
C LEU A 171 -11.40 0.79 9.73
N VAL A 172 -11.39 1.19 8.45
CA VAL A 172 -10.47 2.19 7.92
C VAL A 172 -10.70 3.54 8.61
N ASP A 173 -11.97 3.95 8.77
CA ASP A 173 -12.34 5.18 9.48
C ASP A 173 -12.01 5.11 10.99
N LEU A 174 -12.18 3.95 11.64
CA LEU A 174 -11.86 3.73 13.05
C LEU A 174 -10.34 3.73 13.29
N VAL A 175 -9.57 3.10 12.39
CA VAL A 175 -8.10 3.12 12.41
C VAL A 175 -7.58 4.53 12.11
N ALA A 176 -8.20 5.24 11.15
CA ALA A 176 -7.90 6.64 10.87
C ALA A 176 -8.26 7.55 12.05
N SER A 177 -9.39 7.33 12.72
CA SER A 177 -9.83 8.10 13.89
C SER A 177 -8.93 7.86 15.11
N GLN A 178 -8.46 6.63 15.32
CA GLN A 178 -7.46 6.33 16.36
C GLN A 178 -6.10 6.96 16.05
N SER A 179 -5.67 6.95 14.78
CA SER A 179 -4.45 7.65 14.34
C SER A 179 -4.54 9.18 14.51
N LEU A 180 -5.69 9.76 14.17
CA LEU A 180 -5.99 11.18 14.39
C LEU A 180 -6.03 11.52 15.87
N SER A 181 -6.54 10.65 16.74
CA SER A 181 -6.59 10.88 18.19
C SER A 181 -5.19 10.87 18.85
N VAL A 182 -4.30 9.98 18.41
CA VAL A 182 -2.88 9.92 18.86
C VAL A 182 -2.10 11.13 18.36
N THR A 183 -2.37 11.58 17.13
CA THR A 183 -1.74 12.76 16.55
C THR A 183 -2.27 14.05 17.20
N LEU A 184 -3.57 14.17 17.45
CA LEU A 184 -4.17 15.28 18.22
C LEU A 184 -3.64 15.32 19.67
N ALA A 185 -3.49 14.18 20.34
CA ALA A 185 -2.89 14.11 21.67
C ALA A 185 -1.42 14.57 21.69
N GLN A 186 -0.65 14.29 20.63
CA GLN A 186 0.70 14.81 20.43
C GLN A 186 0.74 16.33 20.13
N TRP A 187 -0.33 16.90 19.58
CA TRP A 187 -0.44 18.34 19.28
C TRP A 187 -1.03 19.18 20.43
N ILE A 188 -1.78 18.58 21.35
CA ILE A 188 -2.30 19.24 22.57
C ILE A 188 -1.21 19.33 23.65
N THR A 189 -0.22 18.44 23.62
CA THR A 189 0.95 18.52 24.52
C THR A 189 1.86 19.69 24.07
N PRO A 190 2.17 20.68 24.92
CA PRO A 190 2.66 22.01 24.51
C PRO A 190 4.10 22.03 23.94
N ALA A 191 4.72 20.89 23.67
CA ALA A 191 6.16 20.79 23.45
C ALA A 191 6.64 21.03 22.01
N ARG A 192 5.78 21.32 21.02
CA ARG A 192 6.25 21.64 19.65
C ARG A 192 5.33 22.59 18.89
N ARG A 193 5.07 23.74 19.49
CA ARG A 193 4.47 24.89 18.79
C ARG A 193 5.56 25.73 18.14
N GLN A 194 6.16 25.27 17.05
CA GLN A 194 6.85 26.15 16.07
C GLN A 194 7.19 25.35 14.80
N GLN A 195 6.96 25.99 13.65
CA GLN A 195 7.22 25.52 12.29
C GLN A 195 6.25 24.50 11.67
N ALA A 196 5.14 24.99 11.11
CA ALA A 196 4.67 24.70 9.74
C ALA A 196 3.17 24.99 9.63
N GLY A 197 2.84 26.14 9.04
CA GLY A 197 1.47 26.48 8.66
C GLY A 197 1.02 25.69 7.42
N GLY A 198 -0.29 25.52 7.28
CA GLY A 198 -1.03 25.23 6.04
C GLY A 198 -0.75 23.91 5.31
N ASP A 199 0.51 23.63 4.99
CA ASP A 199 0.92 22.58 4.05
C ASP A 199 0.93 21.18 4.66
N VAL A 200 1.03 21.06 5.99
CA VAL A 200 1.03 19.77 6.69
C VAL A 200 -0.35 19.11 6.65
N PHE A 201 -1.43 19.90 6.58
CA PHE A 201 -2.79 19.38 6.56
C PHE A 201 -3.13 18.69 5.23
N ILE A 202 -2.56 19.17 4.12
CA ILE A 202 -2.71 18.55 2.80
C ILE A 202 -1.83 17.30 2.69
N ALA A 203 -0.63 17.31 3.29
CA ALA A 203 0.24 16.13 3.33
C ALA A 203 -0.38 14.99 4.16
N LEU A 204 -1.09 15.29 5.26
CA LEU A 204 -1.75 14.30 6.11
C LEU A 204 -2.95 13.63 5.43
N LEU A 205 -3.71 14.37 4.59
CA LEU A 205 -4.78 13.80 3.77
C LEU A 205 -4.27 12.88 2.65
N MET A 206 -3.08 13.17 2.11
CA MET A 206 -2.46 12.36 1.04
C MET A 206 -1.89 11.03 1.56
N VAL A 207 -1.48 10.96 2.83
CA VAL A 207 -0.93 9.73 3.43
C VAL A 207 -2.02 8.78 3.93
N SER A 208 -3.29 9.22 3.99
CA SER A 208 -4.42 8.39 4.45
C SER A 208 -5.22 7.72 3.33
N ILE A 209 -4.85 7.93 2.06
CA ILE A 209 -5.56 7.37 0.87
C ILE A 209 -4.73 6.30 0.15
N ILE A 210 -3.52 6.02 0.63
CA ILE A 210 -2.63 4.95 0.13
C ILE A 210 -2.49 3.91 1.23
#